data_AF-A0A0B6Y622-F1
#
_entry.id   AF-A0A0B6Y622-F1
#
_cell.length_a   1.000
_cell.length_b   1.000
_cell.length_c   1.000
_cell.angle_alpha   90.00
_cell.angle_beta   90.00
_cell.angle_gamma   90.00
#
_symmetry.space_group_name_H-M   'P 1'
#
loop_
_entity.id
_entity.type
_entity.pdbx_description
1 polymer ?
#
loop_
_entity_poly.entity_id
_entity_poly.type
_entity_poly.pdbx_seq_one_letter_code
_entity_poly.pdbx_strand_id
1 'polypeptide(L)'
;ETTGLPSPGNNPSITELCFIAVTREELLTQQRTPRVRNKLLLCLNPCKHIEYSATKVTGLHNDALEDMPTFKKQAQLISMFLTNLPQPACLIA
;
A
#
# COMPACT_ATOMS: atom_id res chain seq x y z
N GLU A 1 4.94 1.66 -1.68
CA GLU A 1 5.91 2.13 -2.69
C GLU A 1 5.31 3.12 -3.68
N THR A 2 6.15 4.00 -4.24
CA THR A 2 5.76 5.05 -5.20
C THR A 2 6.72 5.14 -6.40
N THR A 3 6.37 5.95 -7.39
CA THR A 3 7.21 6.22 -8.57
C THR A 3 8.50 6.99 -8.28
N GLY A 4 8.68 7.53 -7.07
CA GLY A 4 9.78 8.45 -6.74
C GLY A 4 9.51 9.28 -5.49
N LEU A 5 10.37 10.27 -5.23
CA LEU A 5 10.26 11.19 -4.09
C LEU A 5 9.52 12.48 -4.45
N PRO A 6 8.78 13.10 -3.51
CA PRO A 6 8.21 14.42 -3.73
C PRO A 6 9.28 15.48 -3.98
N SER A 7 9.11 16.29 -5.01
CA SER A 7 9.98 17.44 -5.30
C SER A 7 9.19 18.52 -6.05
N PRO A 8 9.70 19.76 -6.18
CA PRO A 8 9.01 20.81 -6.94
C PRO A 8 8.70 20.34 -8.37
N GLY A 9 7.41 20.24 -8.71
CA GLY A 9 6.94 19.74 -10.00
C GLY A 9 6.85 18.21 -10.12
N ASN A 10 7.27 17.45 -9.10
CA ASN A 10 7.12 16.00 -9.04
C ASN A 10 6.17 15.58 -7.90
N ASN A 11 4.98 15.14 -8.29
CA ASN A 11 4.07 14.42 -7.41
C ASN A 11 4.19 12.91 -7.72
N PRO A 12 4.73 12.09 -6.80
CA PRO A 12 4.84 10.66 -6.99
C PRO A 12 3.46 9.99 -7.04
N SER A 13 3.34 8.93 -7.84
CA SER A 13 2.16 8.07 -7.88
C SER A 13 2.45 6.74 -7.17
N ILE A 14 1.42 6.11 -6.58
CA ILE A 14 1.58 4.86 -5.83
C ILE A 14 1.77 3.70 -6.81
N THR A 15 2.75 2.83 -6.56
CA THR A 15 3.04 1.62 -7.33
C THR A 15 2.71 0.33 -6.57
N GLU A 16 2.81 0.37 -5.25
CA GLU A 16 2.44 -0.74 -4.36
C GLU A 16 1.89 -0.20 -3.05
N LEU A 17 0.83 -0.82 -2.54
CA LEU A 17 0.21 -0.48 -1.27
C LEU A 17 -0.05 -1.74 -0.43
N CYS A 18 0.32 -1.70 0.85
CA CYS A 18 0.13 -2.80 1.79
C CYS A 18 -0.52 -2.30 3.07
N PHE A 19 -1.58 -2.97 3.52
CA PHE A 19 -2.13 -2.85 4.86
C PHE A 19 -1.95 -4.16 5.62
N ILE A 20 -1.52 -4.06 6.87
CA ILE A 20 -1.57 -5.15 7.84
C ILE A 20 -2.38 -4.64 9.03
N ALA A 21 -3.62 -5.11 9.14
CA ALA A 21 -4.50 -4.74 10.24
C ALA A 21 -4.41 -5.76 11.36
N VAL A 22 -4.21 -5.26 12.57
CA VAL A 22 -4.14 -6.02 13.83
C VAL A 22 -4.97 -5.29 14.87
N THR A 23 -5.63 -6.04 15.76
CA THR A 23 -6.37 -5.42 16.87
C THR A 23 -5.43 -4.97 17.98
N ARG A 24 -5.90 -4.06 18.83
CA ARG A 24 -5.16 -3.63 20.02
C ARG A 24 -4.85 -4.82 20.92
N GLU A 25 -5.80 -5.74 21.08
CA GLU A 25 -5.69 -6.91 21.94
C GLU A 25 -4.57 -7.82 21.48
N GLU A 26 -4.49 -8.10 20.16
CA GLU A 26 -3.39 -8.90 19.58
C GLU A 26 -2.02 -8.25 19.79
N LEU A 27 -1.93 -6.92 19.65
CA LEU A 27 -0.70 -6.16 19.90
C LEU A 27 -0.24 -6.19 21.36
N LEU A 28 -1.16 -6.31 22.31
CA LEU A 28 -0.85 -6.36 23.74
C LEU A 28 -0.50 -7.77 24.24
N THR A 29 -0.64 -8.80 23.40
CA THR A 29 -0.23 -10.15 23.77
C THR A 29 1.30 -10.23 23.93
N GLN A 30 1.78 -11.08 24.84
CA GLN A 30 3.22 -11.29 25.03
C GLN A 30 3.87 -12.12 23.90
N GLN A 31 3.10 -12.51 22.88
CA GLN A 31 3.62 -13.21 21.71
C GLN A 31 4.36 -12.21 20.82
N ARG A 32 5.54 -12.59 20.31
CA ARG A 32 6.37 -11.68 19.50
C ARG A 32 5.70 -11.22 18.20
N THR A 33 4.68 -11.94 17.73
CA THR A 33 3.98 -11.66 16.48
C THR A 33 2.48 -11.95 16.60
N PRO A 34 1.60 -10.96 16.36
CA PRO A 34 0.15 -11.17 16.25
C PRO A 34 -0.20 -12.31 15.30
N ARG A 35 -1.04 -13.24 15.74
CA ARG A 35 -1.47 -14.39 14.92
C ARG A 35 -2.67 -14.02 14.06
N VAL A 36 -3.59 -13.20 14.59
CA VAL A 36 -4.79 -12.76 13.89
C VAL A 36 -4.48 -11.42 13.22
N ARG A 37 -4.46 -11.43 11.88
CA ARG A 37 -4.22 -10.24 11.07
C ARG A 37 -4.96 -10.32 9.75
N ASN A 38 -5.47 -9.18 9.29
CA ASN A 38 -5.97 -9.03 7.93
C ASN A 38 -4.89 -8.35 7.09
N LYS A 39 -4.66 -8.82 5.87
CA LYS A 39 -3.66 -8.25 4.96
C LYS A 39 -4.30 -7.89 3.62
N LEU A 40 -4.01 -6.69 3.13
CA LEU A 40 -4.27 -6.27 1.76
C LEU A 40 -2.95 -5.85 1.14
N LEU A 41 -2.56 -6.46 0.01
CA LEU A 41 -1.38 -6.08 -0.77
C LEU A 41 -1.81 -5.88 -2.21
N LEU A 42 -1.50 -4.72 -2.78
CA LEU A 42 -1.90 -4.33 -4.13
C LEU A 42 -0.71 -3.73 -4.86
N CYS A 43 -0.37 -4.29 -6.01
CA CYS A 43 0.41 -3.61 -7.04
C CYS A 43 -0.54 -2.78 -7.90
N LEU A 44 -0.12 -1.56 -8.26
CA LEU A 44 -0.97 -0.55 -8.88
C LEU A 44 -0.27 0.04 -10.11
N ASN A 45 -1.01 0.22 -11.20
CA ASN A 45 -0.49 0.98 -12.34
C ASN A 45 -0.44 2.48 -11.96
N PRO A 46 0.76 3.09 -11.91
CA PRO A 46 0.92 4.48 -11.50
C PRO A 46 0.48 5.50 -12.58
N CYS A 47 0.20 5.05 -13.81
CA CYS A 47 -0.09 5.92 -14.96
C CYS A 47 0.99 6.98 -15.25
N LYS A 48 2.22 6.75 -14.76
CA LYS A 48 3.37 7.64 -14.88
C LYS A 48 4.66 6.82 -14.82
N HIS A 49 5.71 7.34 -15.44
CA HIS A 49 7.06 6.79 -15.37
C HIS A 49 7.55 6.63 -13.92
N ILE A 50 8.11 5.46 -13.59
CA ILE A 50 8.78 5.15 -12.33
C ILE A 50 10.24 5.57 -12.46
N GLU A 51 10.72 6.43 -11.57
CA GLU A 51 12.13 6.84 -11.56
C GLU A 51 13.06 5.64 -11.43
N TYR A 52 14.22 5.72 -12.07
CA TYR A 52 15.22 4.65 -12.02
C TYR A 52 15.67 4.33 -10.58
N SER A 53 15.78 5.36 -9.73
CA SER A 53 16.08 5.23 -8.31
C SER A 53 15.02 4.42 -7.57
N ALA A 54 13.73 4.71 -7.79
CA ALA A 54 12.61 3.98 -7.20
C ALA A 54 12.55 2.53 -7.70
N THR A 55 12.76 2.33 -9.00
CA THR A 55 12.85 1.00 -9.63
C THR A 55 13.95 0.16 -8.98
N LYS A 56 15.14 0.73 -8.76
CA LYS A 56 16.28 0.03 -8.16
C LYS A 56 16.02 -0.46 -6.73
N VAL A 57 15.24 0.29 -5.94
CA VAL A 57 14.96 -0.05 -4.54
C VAL A 57 13.78 -1.03 -4.44
N THR A 58 12.75 -0.84 -5.25
CA THR A 58 11.49 -1.58 -5.16
C THR A 58 11.44 -2.83 -6.05
N GLY A 59 12.24 -2.87 -7.11
CA GLY A 59 12.15 -3.89 -8.15
C GLY A 59 10.90 -3.78 -9.04
N LEU A 60 10.14 -2.68 -8.94
CA LEU A 60 8.93 -2.46 -9.73
C LEU A 60 9.24 -1.60 -10.97
N HIS A 61 8.77 -2.08 -12.11
CA HIS A 61 8.96 -1.46 -13.42
C HIS A 61 7.60 -1.16 -14.07
N ASN A 62 7.53 -0.19 -14.98
CA ASN A 62 6.27 0.24 -15.59
C ASN A 62 5.57 -0.86 -16.40
N ASP A 63 6.33 -1.66 -17.13
CA ASP A 63 5.87 -2.82 -17.92
C ASP A 63 5.26 -3.91 -17.03
N ALA A 64 5.89 -4.22 -15.90
CA ALA A 64 5.38 -5.17 -14.93
C ALA A 64 4.05 -4.74 -14.28
N LEU A 65 3.73 -3.44 -14.31
CA LEU A 65 2.53 -2.85 -13.71
C LEU A 65 1.50 -2.40 -14.74
N GLU A 66 1.74 -2.58 -16.05
CA GLU A 66 0.88 -2.03 -17.11
C GLU A 66 -0.56 -2.53 -17.01
N ASP A 67 -0.72 -3.85 -16.81
CA ASP A 67 -2.03 -4.50 -16.70
C ASP A 67 -2.66 -4.37 -15.30
N MET A 68 -1.95 -3.79 -14.32
CA MET A 68 -2.48 -3.66 -12.97
C MET A 68 -3.54 -2.57 -12.88
N PRO A 69 -4.55 -2.72 -12.01
CA PRO A 69 -5.52 -1.66 -11.77
C PRO A 69 -4.85 -0.39 -11.24
N THR A 70 -5.37 0.78 -11.63
CA THR A 70 -4.91 2.05 -11.08
C THR A 70 -5.42 2.24 -9.65
N PHE A 71 -4.81 3.15 -8.89
CA PHE A 71 -5.29 3.49 -7.53
C PHE A 71 -6.79 3.84 -7.51
N LYS A 72 -7.26 4.62 -8.50
CA LYS A 72 -8.67 5.00 -8.63
C LYS A 72 -9.59 3.78 -8.77
N LYS A 73 -9.18 2.77 -9.54
CA LYS A 73 -9.97 1.53 -9.72
C LYS A 73 -10.01 0.69 -8.44
N GLN A 74 -9.00 0.80 -7.57
CA GLN A 74 -8.92 0.03 -6.31
C GLN A 74 -9.45 0.78 -5.08
N ALA A 75 -9.83 2.06 -5.21
CA ALA A 75 -10.26 2.88 -4.08
C ALA A 75 -11.42 2.23 -3.30
N GLN A 76 -12.41 1.65 -3.98
CA GLN A 76 -13.54 0.98 -3.32
C GLN A 76 -13.10 -0.23 -2.49
N LEU A 77 -12.19 -1.06 -3.03
CA LEU A 77 -11.63 -2.22 -2.31
C LEU A 77 -10.91 -1.77 -1.03
N ILE A 78 -10.09 -0.72 -1.14
CA ILE A 78 -9.35 -0.15 -0.01
C ILE A 78 -10.32 0.39 1.04
N SER A 79 -11.33 1.17 0.62
CA SER A 79 -12.36 1.68 1.53
C SER A 79 -13.09 0.54 2.24
N MET A 80 -13.54 -0.48 1.51
CA MET A 80 -14.22 -1.63 2.11
C MET A 80 -13.33 -2.40 3.10
N PHE A 81 -12.04 -2.59 2.77
CA PHE A 81 -11.09 -3.22 3.68
C PHE A 81 -11.02 -2.46 5.02
N LEU A 82 -10.90 -1.13 4.97
CA LEU A 82 -10.77 -0.28 6.15
C LEU A 82 -12.07 -0.19 6.96
N THR A 83 -13.24 -0.07 6.30
CA THR A 83 -14.54 0.07 6.97
C THR A 83 -14.98 -1.22 7.66
N ASN A 84 -14.49 -2.38 7.20
CA ASN A 84 -14.80 -3.68 7.80
C ASN A 84 -13.93 -4.01 9.03
N LEU A 85 -12.93 -3.18 9.36
CA LEU A 85 -12.14 -3.35 10.58
C LEU A 85 -12.93 -2.86 11.81
N PRO A 86 -12.65 -3.41 13.02
CA PRO A 86 -13.14 -2.83 14.27
C PRO A 86 -12.75 -1.35 14.38
N GLN A 87 -13.72 -0.50 14.75
CA GLN A 87 -13.55 0.95 14.81
C GLN A 87 -13.39 1.45 16.27
N PRO A 88 -12.63 2.53 16.50
CA PRO A 88 -11.86 3.31 15.52
C PRO A 88 -10.58 2.59 15.07
N ALA A 89 -10.28 2.64 13.77
CA ALA A 89 -9.01 2.19 13.21
C ALA A 89 -8.00 3.35 13.13
N CYS A 90 -6.71 3.05 13.34
CA CYS A 90 -5.61 4.01 13.24
C CYS A 90 -4.58 3.53 12.21
N LEU A 91 -4.19 4.40 11.27
CA LEU A 91 -3.15 4.11 10.29
C LEU A 91 -1.76 4.43 10.87
N ILE A 92 -0.82 3.52 10.64
CA ILE A 92 0.60 3.67 11.01
C ILE A 92 1.40 3.42 9.73
N ALA A 93 2.23 4.39 9.32
CA ALA A 93 3.04 4.36 8.10
C ALA A 93 4.39 5.03 8.32
#